data_AF-M4Z4G9-F1
#
_entry.id   AF-M4Z4G9-F1
#
_cell.length_a   1.000
_cell.length_b   1.000
_cell.length_c   1.000
_cell.angle_alpha   90.00
_cell.angle_beta   90.00
_cell.angle_gamma   90.00
#
_symmetry.space_group_name_H-M   'P 1'
#
loop_
_entity.id
_entity.type
_entity.pdbx_description
1 polymer ?
#
loop_
_entity_poly.entity_id
_entity_poly.type
_entity_poly.pdbx_seq_one_letter_code
_entity_poly.pdbx_strand_id
1 'polypeptide(L)'
;MAERAPPLILGAGPAGIRAAMTLVAAGLRPIVVDESHAGGGQIYRQPLIADGRGAKARYDSEAAKAMRLHRDFAALGTDIDYRPNTLLWNLRDGAADIISDGVSRTYQL
;
A
#
# COMPACT_ATOMS: atom_id res chain seq x y z
N MET A 1 29.92 -4.92 -2.14
CA MET A 1 28.90 -3.85 -2.24
C MET A 1 27.83 -4.15 -1.21
N ALA A 2 27.49 -3.21 -0.34
CA ALA A 2 26.36 -3.40 0.57
C ALA A 2 25.09 -3.60 -0.27
N GLU A 3 24.32 -4.63 0.05
CA GLU A 3 23.02 -4.86 -0.56
C GLU A 3 22.15 -3.63 -0.29
N ARG A 4 21.62 -3.00 -1.35
CA ARG A 4 20.76 -1.82 -1.18
C ARG A 4 19.47 -2.28 -0.51
N ALA A 5 19.08 -1.61 0.57
CA ALA A 5 17.78 -1.83 1.19
C ALA A 5 16.66 -1.68 0.14
N PRO A 6 15.62 -2.52 0.19
CA PRO A 6 14.49 -2.43 -0.72
C PRO A 6 13.79 -1.07 -0.56
N PRO A 7 13.27 -0.47 -1.65
CA PRO A 7 12.52 0.77 -1.54
C PRO A 7 11.30 0.63 -0.63
N LEU A 8 11.07 1.60 0.25
CA LEU A 8 9.90 1.67 1.13
C LEU A 8 8.89 2.69 0.59
N ILE A 9 7.65 2.26 0.40
CA ILE A 9 6.52 3.09 0.00
C ILE A 9 5.55 3.19 1.17
N LEU A 10 5.20 4.42 1.55
CA LEU A 10 4.22 4.72 2.59
C LEU A 10 2.90 5.13 1.92
N GLY A 11 1.87 4.33 2.16
CA GLY A 11 0.54 4.46 1.60
C GLY A 11 0.32 3.59 0.34
N ALA A 12 -0.73 2.80 0.36
CA ALA A 12 -1.28 2.02 -0.75
C ALA A 12 -2.47 2.74 -1.41
N GLY A 13 -2.40 4.09 -1.49
CA GLY A 13 -3.31 4.91 -2.29
C GLY A 13 -2.89 5.01 -3.76
N PRO A 14 -3.59 5.80 -4.59
CA PRO A 14 -3.28 5.94 -6.02
C PRO A 14 -1.79 6.22 -6.33
N ALA A 15 -1.18 7.14 -5.59
CA ALA A 15 0.22 7.50 -5.79
C ALA A 15 1.17 6.35 -5.42
N GLY A 16 0.99 5.73 -4.25
CA GLY A 16 1.84 4.64 -3.80
C GLY A 16 1.72 3.38 -4.67
N ILE A 17 0.51 3.08 -5.16
CA ILE A 17 0.30 1.99 -6.11
C ILE A 17 1.06 2.24 -7.41
N ARG A 18 1.02 3.46 -7.95
CA ARG A 18 1.79 3.81 -9.16
C ARG A 18 3.30 3.78 -8.92
N ALA A 19 3.76 4.20 -7.75
CA ALA A 19 5.16 4.08 -7.36
C ALA A 19 5.59 2.61 -7.30
N ALA A 20 4.79 1.74 -6.68
CA ALA A 20 5.06 0.31 -6.57
C ALA A 20 5.16 -0.33 -7.96
N MET A 21 4.20 -0.06 -8.85
CA MET A 21 4.23 -0.53 -10.23
C MET A 21 5.48 -0.07 -10.98
N THR A 22 5.89 1.18 -10.79
CA THR A 22 7.09 1.73 -11.44
C THR A 22 8.35 1.02 -10.99
N LEU A 23 8.48 0.75 -9.68
CA LEU A 23 9.64 0.05 -9.14
C LEU A 23 9.67 -1.43 -9.54
N VAL A 24 8.51 -2.10 -9.53
CA VAL A 24 8.39 -3.48 -10.03
C VAL A 24 8.76 -3.58 -11.50
N ALA A 25 8.30 -2.63 -12.34
CA ALA A 25 8.69 -2.56 -13.75
C ALA A 25 10.20 -2.34 -13.95
N ALA A 26 10.87 -1.72 -12.97
CA ALA A 26 12.33 -1.55 -12.95
C ALA A 26 13.09 -2.77 -12.38
N GLY A 27 12.40 -3.87 -12.05
CA GLY A 27 12.99 -5.09 -11.50
C GLY A 27 13.27 -5.02 -9.99
N LEU A 28 12.69 -4.06 -9.27
CA LEU A 28 12.81 -3.92 -7.83
C LEU A 28 11.60 -4.53 -7.12
N ARG A 29 11.80 -5.02 -5.90
CA ARG A 29 10.74 -5.53 -5.02
C ARG A 29 10.53 -4.59 -3.84
N PRO A 30 9.65 -3.57 -3.94
CA PRO A 30 9.44 -2.59 -2.89
C PRO A 30 8.62 -3.16 -1.72
N ILE A 31 8.84 -2.59 -0.55
CA ILE A 31 7.97 -2.76 0.62
C ILE A 31 6.89 -1.69 0.57
N VAL A 32 5.62 -2.08 0.67
CA VAL A 32 4.47 -1.15 0.71
C VAL A 32 3.82 -1.26 2.07
N VAL A 33 3.77 -0.16 2.81
CA VAL A 33 3.14 -0.06 4.13
C VAL A 33 1.91 0.81 4.03
N ASP A 34 0.76 0.37 4.56
CA ASP A 34 -0.45 1.19 4.63
C ASP A 34 -1.21 0.95 5.93
N GLU A 35 -1.81 2.01 6.48
CA GLU A 35 -2.62 1.95 7.70
C GLU A 35 -3.96 1.22 7.51
N SER A 36 -4.45 1.15 6.27
CA SER A 36 -5.72 0.49 5.92
C SER A 36 -5.52 -1.01 5.72
N HIS A 37 -6.63 -1.76 5.83
CA HIS A 37 -6.63 -3.21 5.61
C HIS A 37 -6.43 -3.62 4.14
N ALA A 38 -6.63 -2.70 3.20
CA ALA A 38 -6.52 -2.95 1.77
C ALA A 38 -6.11 -1.70 0.98
N GLY A 39 -5.42 -1.91 -0.14
CA GLY A 39 -5.05 -0.84 -1.07
C GLY A 39 -6.25 -0.13 -1.69
N GLY A 40 -6.07 1.16 -1.97
CA GLY A 40 -7.09 2.05 -2.51
C GLY A 40 -7.01 3.48 -1.98
N GLY A 41 -6.35 3.69 -0.83
CA GLY A 41 -6.22 5.00 -0.18
C GLY A 41 -7.57 5.56 0.27
N GLN A 42 -7.65 6.88 0.47
CA GLN A 42 -8.85 7.53 1.00
C GLN A 42 -10.03 7.52 0.01
N ILE A 43 -9.76 7.84 -1.27
CA ILE A 43 -10.81 8.01 -2.30
C ILE A 43 -11.36 6.66 -2.78
N TYR A 44 -10.50 5.66 -2.96
CA TYR A 44 -10.89 4.34 -3.46
C TYR A 44 -10.82 3.27 -2.36
N ARG A 45 -11.05 3.66 -1.10
CA ARG A 45 -11.03 2.75 0.05
C ARG A 45 -11.95 1.55 -0.19
N GLN A 46 -11.43 0.35 0.01
CA GLN A 46 -12.24 -0.86 0.00
C GLN A 46 -12.93 -1.03 1.35
N PRO A 47 -14.13 -1.61 1.42
CA PRO A 47 -14.76 -1.90 2.71
C PRO A 47 -14.01 -3.01 3.45
N LEU A 48 -14.03 -2.97 4.78
CA LEU A 48 -13.48 -4.05 5.61
C LEU A 48 -14.32 -5.34 5.49
N ILE A 49 -15.63 -5.18 5.45
CA ILE A 49 -16.61 -6.26 5.27
C ILE A 49 -17.44 -5.94 4.04
N ALA A 50 -17.61 -6.91 3.14
CA ALA A 50 -18.45 -6.74 1.96
C ALA A 50 -19.88 -6.38 2.39
N ASP A 51 -20.36 -5.21 1.95
CA ASP A 51 -21.69 -4.69 2.30
C ASP A 51 -22.72 -4.88 1.16
N GLY A 52 -22.41 -5.76 0.20
CA GLY A 52 -23.25 -6.07 -0.96
C GLY A 52 -23.33 -4.96 -2.01
N ARG A 53 -22.76 -3.77 -1.78
CA ARG A 53 -22.76 -2.68 -2.76
C ARG A 53 -21.71 -2.91 -3.84
N GLY A 54 -22.14 -2.89 -5.10
CA GLY A 54 -21.24 -2.88 -6.24
C GLY A 54 -20.44 -1.57 -6.36
N ALA A 55 -19.39 -1.58 -7.20
CA ALA A 55 -18.47 -0.45 -7.36
C ALA A 55 -19.18 0.87 -7.74
N LYS A 56 -20.20 0.84 -8.60
CA LYS A 56 -20.99 2.03 -8.98
C LYS A 56 -21.70 2.67 -7.78
N ALA A 57 -22.25 1.87 -6.87
CA ALA A 57 -22.91 2.38 -5.67
C ALA A 57 -21.92 2.93 -4.63
N ARG A 58 -20.64 2.57 -4.72
CA ARG A 58 -19.60 2.97 -3.77
C ARG A 58 -18.78 4.17 -4.22
N TYR A 59 -18.45 4.23 -5.52
CA TYR A 59 -17.54 5.21 -6.10
C TYR A 59 -18.21 6.10 -7.14
N ASP A 60 -19.48 5.85 -7.45
CA ASP A 60 -20.26 6.60 -8.44
C ASP A 60 -19.53 6.72 -9.79
N SER A 61 -19.33 7.94 -10.30
CA SER A 61 -18.63 8.23 -11.56
C SER A 61 -17.18 7.74 -11.58
N GLU A 62 -16.59 7.51 -10.41
CA GLU A 62 -15.21 7.05 -10.28
C GLU A 62 -15.07 5.51 -10.23
N ALA A 63 -16.17 4.76 -10.33
CA ALA A 63 -16.14 3.29 -10.21
C ALA A 63 -15.15 2.61 -11.17
N ALA A 64 -15.05 3.09 -12.41
CA ALA A 64 -14.10 2.54 -13.38
C ALA A 64 -12.64 2.75 -12.96
N LYS A 65 -12.31 3.91 -12.38
CA LYS A 65 -10.96 4.22 -11.89
C LYS A 65 -10.64 3.41 -10.63
N ALA A 66 -11.58 3.31 -9.70
CA ALA A 66 -11.45 2.50 -8.51
C ALA A 66 -11.15 1.04 -8.87
N MET A 67 -11.99 0.42 -9.71
CA MET A 67 -11.80 -0.96 -10.15
C MET A 67 -10.49 -1.20 -10.88
N ARG A 68 -10.03 -0.22 -11.68
CA ARG A 68 -8.72 -0.29 -12.33
C ARG A 68 -7.61 -0.26 -11.30
N LEU A 69 -7.68 0.66 -10.33
CA LEU A 69 -6.66 0.78 -9.29
C LEU A 69 -6.60 -0.48 -8.41
N HIS A 70 -7.75 -1.03 -8.01
CA HIS A 70 -7.80 -2.28 -7.23
C HIS A 70 -7.21 -3.45 -8.00
N ARG A 71 -7.51 -3.56 -9.30
CA ARG A 71 -6.94 -4.58 -10.18
C ARG A 71 -5.44 -4.41 -10.34
N ASP A 72 -4.98 -3.19 -10.62
CA ASP A 72 -3.56 -2.86 -10.77
C ASP A 72 -2.79 -3.22 -9.49
N PHE A 73 -3.35 -2.92 -8.32
CA PHE A 73 -2.73 -3.27 -7.04
C PHE A 73 -2.73 -4.79 -6.78
N ALA A 74 -3.85 -5.47 -7.03
CA ALA A 74 -3.92 -6.93 -6.88
C ALA A 74 -2.94 -7.66 -7.82
N ALA A 75 -2.70 -7.11 -9.02
CA ALA A 75 -1.76 -7.67 -9.99
C ALA A 75 -0.29 -7.58 -9.54
N LEU A 76 0.05 -6.69 -8.59
CA LEU A 76 1.40 -6.64 -8.01
C LEU A 76 1.72 -7.91 -7.19
N GLY A 77 0.71 -8.57 -6.61
CA GLY A 77 0.86 -9.88 -5.96
C GLY A 77 2.10 -10.00 -5.07
N THR A 78 2.98 -10.94 -5.40
CA THR A 78 4.23 -11.23 -4.68
C THR A 78 5.42 -10.36 -5.07
N ASP A 79 5.26 -9.51 -6.10
CA ASP A 79 6.31 -8.60 -6.58
C ASP A 79 6.51 -7.41 -5.63
N ILE A 80 5.65 -7.27 -4.63
CA ILE A 80 5.79 -6.34 -3.50
C ILE A 80 5.74 -7.09 -2.16
N ASP A 81 6.38 -6.53 -1.14
CA ASP A 81 6.12 -6.89 0.25
C ASP A 81 5.06 -5.95 0.81
N TYR A 82 3.78 -6.31 0.71
CA TYR A 82 2.66 -5.49 1.18
C TYR A 82 2.33 -5.79 2.64
N ARG A 83 2.35 -4.74 3.46
CA ARG A 83 2.07 -4.74 4.90
C ARG A 83 0.86 -3.83 5.18
N PRO A 84 -0.37 -4.36 5.10
CA PRO A 84 -1.57 -3.63 5.51
C PRO A 84 -1.59 -3.44 7.04
N ASN A 85 -2.52 -2.61 7.52
CA ASN A 85 -2.71 -2.32 8.95
C ASN A 85 -1.41 -1.91 9.67
N THR A 86 -0.50 -1.27 8.94
CA THR A 86 0.82 -0.87 9.43
C THR A 86 0.96 0.63 9.31
N LEU A 87 1.06 1.31 10.44
CA LEU A 87 1.27 2.75 10.52
C LEU A 87 2.74 3.03 10.74
N LEU A 88 3.41 3.65 9.78
CA LEU A 88 4.66 4.36 10.06
C LEU A 88 4.29 5.71 10.67
N TRP A 89 4.65 5.93 11.94
CA TRP A 89 4.30 7.17 12.64
C TRP A 89 5.50 8.09 12.82
N ASN A 90 6.74 7.59 12.64
CA ASN A 90 7.94 8.40 12.72
C ASN A 90 9.10 7.85 11.86
N LEU A 91 9.88 8.77 11.30
CA LEU A 91 11.13 8.52 10.59
C LEU A 91 12.21 9.45 11.16
N ARG A 92 13.27 8.88 11.74
CA ARG A 92 14.40 9.64 12.31
C ARG A 92 15.69 8.85 12.14
N ASP A 93 16.81 9.52 11.86
CA ASP A 93 18.16 8.96 11.97
C ASP A 93 18.37 7.57 11.34
N GLY A 94 17.78 7.33 10.15
CA GLY A 94 17.87 6.01 9.49
C GLY A 94 17.01 4.92 10.15
N ALA A 95 16.05 5.30 10.99
CA ALA A 95 15.11 4.41 11.65
C ALA A 95 13.66 4.79 11.35
N ALA A 96 12.81 3.78 11.21
CA ALA A 96 11.37 3.89 11.05
C ALA A 96 10.65 3.28 12.26
N ASP A 97 9.83 4.06 12.94
CA ASP A 97 8.91 3.50 13.93
C ASP A 97 7.59 3.16 13.28
N ILE A 98 7.21 1.90 13.40
CA ILE A 98 5.96 1.37 12.86
C ILE A 98 5.11 0.76 13.95
N ILE A 99 3.80 0.86 13.78
CA ILE A 99 2.81 0.17 14.59
C ILE A 99 2.08 -0.80 13.66
N SER A 100 2.07 -2.09 14.02
CA SER A 100 1.29 -3.14 13.35
C SER A 100 0.63 -3.99 14.41
N ASP A 101 -0.66 -4.30 14.25
CA ASP A 101 -1.44 -5.12 15.18
C ASP A 101 -1.38 -4.61 16.63
N GLY A 102 -1.33 -3.29 16.81
CA GLY A 102 -1.20 -2.64 18.12
C GLY A 102 0.20 -2.73 18.76
N VAL A 103 1.18 -3.32 18.07
CA VAL A 103 2.56 -3.44 18.55
C VAL A 103 3.46 -2.45 17.83
N SER A 104 4.09 -1.55 18.61
CA SER A 104 5.12 -0.63 18.11
C SER A 104 6.48 -1.32 17.98
N ARG A 105 7.17 -1.11 16.86
CA ARG A 105 8.51 -1.64 16.57
C ARG A 105 9.33 -0.59 15.81
N THR A 106 10.64 -0.55 16.06
CA THR A 106 11.59 0.30 15.34
C THR A 106 12.40 -0.54 14.36
N TYR A 107 12.41 -0.16 13.09
CA TYR A 107 13.20 -0.77 12.02
C TYR A 107 14.39 0.14 11.68
N GLN A 108 15.57 -0.46 11.51
CA GLN A 108 16.73 0.24 10.95
C GLN A 108 16.67 0.14 9.42
N LEU A 109 16.89 1.25 8.72
CA LEU A 109 16.85 1.40 7.26
C LEU A 109 18.25 1.42 6.64
#